data_AF-A0A5C1QCI9-F1
#
_entry.id   AF-A0A5C1QCI9-F1
#
_cell.length_a   1.000
_cell.length_b   1.000
_cell.length_c   1.000
_cell.angle_alpha   90.00
_cell.angle_beta   90.00
_cell.angle_gamma   90.00
#
_symmetry.space_group_name_H-M   'P 1'
#
loop_
_entity.id
_entity.type
_entity.pdbx_description
1 polymer ?
#
loop_
_entity_poly.entity_id
_entity_poly.type
_entity_poly.pdbx_seq_one_letter_code
_entity_poly.pdbx_strand_id
1 'polypeptide(L)'
;MRFLTIEYNKEFISNRIKDELLLNDIWNYTEIEKKILIDIETKFNYKIEPSRNINTLSGGQRSIAYLVTLSYIILEKKLEKVTLNLVNITQSLSPKSREKLEKYLEERGIYVA
;
A
#
# COMPACT_ATOMS: atom_id res chain seq x y z
N MET A 1 -0.15 -13.02 -22.55
CA MET A 1 -0.56 -11.74 -21.92
C MET A 1 0.56 -11.35 -20.95
N ARG A 2 1.13 -10.13 -21.02
CA ARG A 2 2.26 -9.70 -20.17
C ARG A 2 1.72 -8.88 -18.99
N PHE A 3 1.95 -9.34 -17.76
CA PHE A 3 1.67 -8.61 -16.53
C PHE A 3 2.98 -8.01 -16.02
N LEU A 4 2.92 -6.81 -15.43
CA LEU A 4 4.03 -6.31 -14.63
C LEU A 4 3.93 -6.97 -13.26
N THR A 5 4.84 -7.88 -12.94
CA THR A 5 4.93 -8.50 -11.62
C THR A 5 5.81 -7.65 -10.71
N ILE A 6 5.24 -7.12 -9.64
CA ILE A 6 5.99 -6.43 -8.59
C ILE A 6 6.05 -7.37 -7.39
N GLU A 7 7.26 -7.77 -7.02
CA GLU A 7 7.48 -8.48 -5.76
C GLU A 7 7.56 -7.46 -4.62
N TYR A 8 6.61 -7.52 -3.70
CA TYR A 8 6.63 -6.72 -2.49
C TYR A 8 7.08 -7.61 -1.34
N ASN A 9 8.31 -7.39 -0.88
CA ASN A 9 8.89 -8.00 0.31
C ASN A 9 9.33 -6.87 1.25
N LYS A 10 8.85 -6.85 2.50
CA LYS A 10 9.15 -5.81 3.50
C LYS A 10 10.66 -5.64 3.76
N GLU A 11 11.45 -6.69 3.53
CA GLU A 11 12.91 -6.72 3.68
C GLU A 11 13.64 -6.28 2.39
N PHE A 12 12.94 -6.28 1.25
CA PHE A 12 13.50 -6.10 -0.09
C PHE A 12 12.80 -5.00 -0.90
N ILE A 13 12.19 -4.01 -0.24
CA ILE A 13 11.78 -2.80 -0.94
C ILE A 13 13.08 -2.05 -1.27
N SER A 14 13.46 -2.02 -2.56
CA SER A 14 14.64 -1.27 -2.98
C SER A 14 14.56 0.16 -2.45
N ASN A 15 15.68 0.75 -2.04
CA ASN A 15 15.68 2.12 -1.51
C ASN A 15 14.95 3.09 -2.45
N ARG A 16 15.07 2.89 -3.76
CA ARG A 16 14.33 3.66 -4.77
C ARG A 16 12.81 3.54 -4.67
N ILE A 17 12.28 2.35 -4.36
CA ILE A 17 10.84 2.16 -4.10
C ILE A 17 10.47 2.70 -2.71
N LYS A 18 11.35 2.66 -1.69
CA LYS A 18 11.07 3.32 -0.41
C LYS A 18 11.01 4.85 -0.54
N ASP A 19 11.94 5.41 -1.32
CA ASP A 19 12.06 6.83 -1.63
C ASP A 19 10.89 7.30 -2.52
N GLU A 20 10.49 6.49 -3.52
CA GLU A 20 9.32 6.76 -4.38
C GLU A 20 7.97 6.46 -3.67
N LEU A 21 7.90 5.49 -2.74
CA LEU A 21 6.71 5.18 -1.94
C LEU A 21 6.45 6.19 -0.81
N LEU A 22 7.18 7.30 -0.73
CA LEU A 22 7.00 8.29 0.34
C LEU A 22 7.03 7.64 1.73
N LEU A 23 7.83 6.58 1.91
CA LEU A 23 8.01 5.95 3.22
C LEU A 23 9.13 6.63 3.99
N ASN A 24 9.26 7.94 3.78
CA ASN A 24 9.83 8.77 4.81
C ASN A 24 8.91 8.63 6.02
N ASP A 25 9.51 8.52 7.20
CA ASP A 25 8.76 8.44 8.47
C ASP A 25 7.84 9.67 8.71
N ILE A 26 7.84 10.65 7.80
CA ILE A 26 7.13 11.92 7.82
C ILE A 26 6.35 12.11 6.50
N TRP A 27 5.03 12.26 6.61
CA TRP A 27 4.11 12.52 5.50
C TRP A 27 3.98 14.03 5.28
N ASN A 28 4.13 14.50 4.04
CA ASN A 28 4.20 15.94 3.74
C ASN A 28 2.85 16.56 3.30
N TYR A 29 1.74 15.81 3.37
CA TYR A 29 0.38 16.24 3.01
C TYR A 29 0.22 16.85 1.61
N THR A 30 0.95 16.32 0.64
CA THR A 30 0.60 16.47 -0.77
C THR A 30 -0.85 16.02 -1.04
N GLU A 31 -1.44 16.47 -2.15
CA GLU A 31 -2.81 16.08 -2.49
C GLU A 31 -3.01 14.56 -2.58
N ILE A 32 -1.97 13.84 -3.03
CA ILE A 32 -2.01 12.38 -3.14
C ILE A 32 -1.92 11.71 -1.77
N GLU A 33 -1.05 12.19 -0.88
CA GLU A 33 -0.95 11.70 0.51
C GLU A 33 -2.28 11.91 1.25
N LYS A 34 -2.97 13.03 1.06
CA LYS A 34 -4.30 13.26 1.62
C LYS A 34 -5.31 12.23 1.14
N LYS A 35 -5.33 11.90 -0.15
CA LYS A 35 -6.21 10.88 -0.72
C LYS A 35 -5.92 9.50 -0.14
N ILE A 36 -4.63 9.15 -0.01
CA ILE A 36 -4.20 7.90 0.63
C ILE A 36 -4.70 7.81 2.07
N LEU A 37 -4.51 8.87 2.87
CA LEU A 37 -4.96 8.90 4.27
C LEU A 37 -6.48 8.76 4.40
N ILE A 38 -7.24 9.46 3.55
CA ILE A 38 -8.71 9.35 3.50
C ILE A 38 -9.15 7.93 3.14
N ASP A 39 -8.52 7.31 2.15
CA ASP A 39 -8.83 5.93 1.75
C ASP A 39 -8.49 4.95 2.88
N ILE A 40 -7.37 5.12 3.57
CA ILE A 40 -7.02 4.28 4.72
C ILE A 40 -8.07 4.40 5.84
N GLU A 41 -8.46 5.62 6.19
CA GLU A 41 -9.45 5.87 7.24
C GLU A 41 -10.83 5.33 6.87
N THR A 42 -11.33 5.66 5.67
CA THR A 42 -12.69 5.29 5.24
C THR A 42 -12.80 3.82 4.81
N LYS A 43 -11.77 3.27 4.16
CA LYS A 43 -11.80 1.90 3.63
C LYS A 43 -11.21 0.89 4.61
N PHE A 44 -10.36 1.26 5.56
CA PHE A 44 -9.76 0.29 6.49
C PHE A 44 -10.02 0.60 7.97
N ASN A 45 -10.71 1.69 8.27
CA ASN A 45 -11.24 2.03 9.59
C ASN A 45 -10.14 2.20 10.65
N TYR A 46 -9.02 2.83 10.28
CA TYR A 46 -8.03 3.31 11.24
C TYR A 46 -7.40 4.61 10.74
N LYS A 47 -7.06 5.49 11.68
CA LYS A 47 -6.50 6.80 11.39
C LYS A 47 -4.98 6.78 11.50
N ILE A 48 -4.31 7.32 10.49
CA ILE A 48 -2.88 7.62 10.55
C ILE A 48 -2.78 9.11 10.85
N GLU A 49 -2.39 9.44 12.08
CA GLU A 49 -2.05 10.81 12.45
C GLU A 49 -0.73 11.15 11.74
N PRO A 50 -0.66 12.19 10.91
CA PRO A 50 0.55 12.42 10.10
C PRO A 50 1.74 12.94 10.89
N SER A 51 1.52 13.36 12.13
CA SER A 51 2.58 13.63 13.12
C SER A 51 3.05 12.36 13.85
N ARG A 52 2.37 11.22 13.68
CA ARG A 52 2.80 9.92 14.20
C ARG A 52 3.61 9.18 13.15
N ASN A 53 4.78 8.71 13.59
CA ASN A 53 5.61 7.83 12.79
C ASN A 53 4.83 6.55 12.43
N ILE A 54 4.88 6.15 11.15
CA ILE A 54 4.31 4.89 10.62
C ILE A 54 4.78 3.65 11.41
N ASN A 55 5.92 3.77 12.10
CA ASN A 55 6.48 2.77 13.01
C ASN A 55 5.59 2.46 14.23
N THR A 56 4.65 3.36 14.58
CA THR A 56 3.69 3.14 15.68
C THR A 56 2.49 2.27 15.27
N LEU A 57 2.31 2.01 13.98
CA LEU A 57 1.24 1.15 13.47
C LEU A 57 1.56 -0.33 13.70
N SER A 58 0.52 -1.16 13.82
CA SER A 58 0.69 -2.61 13.84
C SER A 58 1.27 -3.12 12.51
N GLY A 59 1.85 -4.32 12.49
CA GLY A 59 2.37 -4.92 11.26
C GLY A 59 1.34 -4.95 10.13
N GLY A 60 0.09 -5.33 10.43
CA GLY A 60 -1.01 -5.33 9.46
C GLY A 60 -1.41 -3.92 8.99
N GLN A 61 -1.47 -2.94 9.88
CA GLN A 61 -1.76 -1.55 9.50
C GLN A 61 -0.67 -0.96 8.61
N ARG A 62 0.60 -1.29 8.87
CA ARG A 62 1.71 -0.92 7.98
C ARG A 62 1.56 -1.56 6.61
N SER A 63 1.28 -2.87 6.55
CA SER A 63 1.06 -3.57 5.27
C SER A 63 -0.06 -2.93 4.43
N ILE A 64 -1.20 -2.58 5.05
CA ILE A 64 -2.30 -1.90 4.37
C ILE A 64 -1.85 -0.52 3.88
N ALA A 65 -1.24 0.30 4.75
CA ALA A 65 -0.80 1.64 4.38
C ALA A 65 0.15 1.59 3.17
N TYR A 66 1.13 0.68 3.21
CA TYR A 66 2.06 0.48 2.10
C TYR A 66 1.38 0.09 0.79
N LEU A 67 0.43 -0.86 0.84
CA LEU A 67 -0.23 -1.36 -0.37
C LEU A 67 -1.24 -0.37 -0.94
N VAL A 68 -1.89 0.44 -0.08
CA VAL A 68 -2.69 1.57 -0.53
C VAL A 68 -1.80 2.61 -1.23
N THR A 69 -0.69 3.02 -0.63
CA THR A 69 0.25 3.97 -1.25
C THR A 69 0.77 3.45 -2.60
N LEU A 70 1.17 2.18 -2.67
CA LEU A 70 1.62 1.55 -3.91
C LEU A 70 0.54 1.61 -5.01
N SER A 71 -0.73 1.40 -4.65
CA SER A 71 -1.83 1.48 -5.61
C SER A 71 -1.96 2.86 -6.25
N TYR A 72 -1.76 3.93 -5.48
CA TYR A 72 -1.80 5.31 -6.00
C TYR A 72 -0.65 5.59 -6.96
N ILE A 73 0.55 5.09 -6.68
CA ILE A 73 1.70 5.22 -7.58
C ILE A 73 1.46 4.49 -8.89
N ILE A 74 0.96 3.26 -8.82
CA ILE A 74 0.60 2.46 -10.00
C ILE A 74 -0.37 3.23 -10.90
N LEU A 75 -1.41 3.83 -10.29
CA LEU A 75 -2.41 4.63 -10.99
C LEU A 75 -1.84 5.92 -11.58
N GLU A 76 -1.01 6.65 -10.83
CA GLU A 76 -0.38 7.91 -11.28
C GLU A 76 0.55 7.66 -12.48
N LYS A 77 1.30 6.56 -12.43
CA LYS A 77 2.19 6.12 -13.51
C LYS A 77 1.43 5.48 -14.69
N LYS A 78 0.10 5.33 -14.58
CA LYS A 78 -0.77 4.69 -15.59
C LYS A 78 -0.28 3.29 -15.96
N LEU A 79 0.21 2.54 -14.98
CA LEU A 79 0.64 1.16 -15.19
C LEU A 79 -0.61 0.28 -15.29
N GLU A 80 -0.79 -0.38 -16.42
CA GLU A 80 -1.91 -1.30 -16.64
C GLU A 80 -1.50 -2.75 -16.38
N LYS A 81 -2.46 -3.58 -15.96
CA LYS A 81 -2.30 -5.04 -15.80
C LYS A 81 -1.13 -5.38 -14.86
N VAL A 82 -1.17 -4.78 -13.66
CA VAL A 82 -0.18 -5.02 -12.60
C VAL A 82 -0.61 -6.21 -11.75
N THR A 83 0.32 -7.12 -11.52
CA THR A 83 0.16 -8.21 -10.55
C THR A 83 1.17 -8.01 -9.42
N LEU A 84 0.69 -7.96 -8.19
CA LEU A 84 1.52 -7.89 -6.99
C LEU A 84 1.73 -9.29 -6.45
N ASN A 85 2.99 -9.70 -6.33
CA ASN A 85 3.36 -10.87 -5.54
C ASN A 85 3.69 -10.40 -4.12
N LEU A 86 2.82 -10.72 -3.15
CA LEU A 86 2.93 -10.24 -1.78
C LEU A 86 3.64 -11.29 -0.90
N VAL A 87 4.96 -11.19 -0.79
CA VAL A 87 5.76 -12.14 -0.01
C VAL A 87 5.76 -11.72 1.46
N ASN A 88 5.17 -12.53 2.33
CA ASN A 88 5.15 -12.37 3.80
C ASN A 88 4.47 -11.10 4.35
N ILE A 89 3.76 -10.32 3.51
CA ILE A 89 3.19 -9.01 3.91
C ILE A 89 1.74 -9.10 4.35
N THR A 90 1.00 -10.05 3.78
CA THR A 90 -0.36 -10.36 4.19
C THR A 90 -0.42 -11.31 5.40
N GLN A 91 0.70 -11.91 5.80
CA GLN A 91 0.76 -12.83 6.95
C GLN A 91 0.39 -12.14 8.28
N SER A 92 0.63 -10.83 8.39
CA SER A 92 0.23 -10.03 9.56
C SER A 92 -1.19 -9.46 9.46
N LEU A 93 -1.94 -9.78 8.40
CA LEU A 93 -3.33 -9.35 8.22
C LEU A 93 -4.29 -10.44 8.69
N SER A 94 -5.38 -10.02 9.35
CA SER A 94 -6.52 -10.91 9.53
C SER A 94 -7.11 -11.31 8.17
N PRO A 95 -7.75 -12.49 8.04
CA PRO A 95 -8.39 -12.91 6.78
C PRO A 95 -9.35 -11.85 6.22
N LYS A 96 -10.14 -11.23 7.10
CA LYS A 96 -11.07 -10.15 6.74
C LYS A 96 -10.35 -8.89 6.24
N SER A 97 -9.24 -8.51 6.88
CA SER A 97 -8.42 -7.37 6.45
C SER A 97 -7.75 -7.65 5.10
N ARG A 98 -7.31 -8.89 4.88
CA ARG A 98 -6.70 -9.34 3.63
C ARG A 98 -7.71 -9.29 2.48
N GLU A 99 -8.88 -9.90 2.64
CA GLU A 99 -9.96 -9.87 1.63
C GLU A 99 -10.35 -8.44 1.27
N LYS A 100 -10.48 -7.56 2.27
CA LYS A 100 -10.79 -6.15 2.05
C LYS A 100 -9.71 -5.43 1.25
N LEU A 101 -8.44 -5.76 1.50
CA LEU A 101 -7.30 -5.17 0.80
C LEU A 101 -7.19 -5.69 -0.64
N GLU A 102 -7.37 -6.99 -0.86
CA GLU A 102 -7.37 -7.61 -2.19
C GLU A 102 -8.48 -7.02 -3.06
N LYS A 103 -9.70 -6.89 -2.53
CA LYS A 103 -10.81 -6.23 -3.23
C LYS A 103 -10.51 -4.77 -3.56
N TYR A 104 -9.95 -4.01 -2.62
CA TYR A 104 -9.57 -2.61 -2.84
C TYR A 104 -8.56 -2.43 -3.98
N LEU A 105 -7.59 -3.35 -4.08
CA LEU A 105 -6.59 -3.39 -5.15
C LEU A 105 -7.19 -3.82 -6.49
N GLU A 106 -8.05 -4.83 -6.48
CA GLU A 106 -8.72 -5.33 -7.70
C GLU A 106 -9.60 -4.25 -8.34
N GLU A 107 -10.33 -3.47 -7.54
CA GLU A 107 -11.11 -2.31 -8.00
C GLU A 107 -10.24 -1.25 -8.71
N ARG A 108 -8.91 -1.31 -8.55
CA ARG A 108 -7.92 -0.43 -9.19
C ARG A 108 -7.14 -1.12 -10.32
N GLY A 109 -7.55 -2.33 -10.73
CA GLY A 109 -6.89 -3.10 -11.77
C GLY A 109 -5.55 -3.71 -11.33
N ILE A 110 -5.35 -3.88 -10.02
CA ILE A 110 -4.15 -4.46 -9.42
C ILE A 110 -4.52 -5.80 -8.81
N TYR A 111 -3.91 -6.88 -9.31
CA TYR A 111 -4.23 -8.24 -8.88
C TYR A 111 -3.18 -8.75 -7.91
N VAL A 112 -3.60 -9.44 -6.85
CA VAL A 112 -2.67 -10.12 -5.93
C VAL A 112 -2.51 -11.56 -6.41
N ALA A 113 -1.26 -12.00 -6.60
CA ALA A 113 -0.91 -13.38 -6.98
C ALA A 113 -0.88 -14.34 -5.79
#